data_AF-A0A090MFX5-F1
#
_entry.id   AF-A0A090MFX5-F1
#
_cell.length_a   1.000
_cell.length_b   1.000
_cell.length_c   1.000
_cell.angle_alpha   90.00
_cell.angle_beta   90.00
_cell.angle_gamma   90.00
#
_symmetry.space_group_name_H-M   'P 1'
#
loop_
_entity.id
_entity.type
_entity.pdbx_description
1 polymer ?
#
loop_
_entity_poly.entity_id
_entity_poly.type
_entity_poly.pdbx_seq_one_letter_code
_entity_poly.pdbx_strand_id
1 'polypeptide(L)'
;MKYLIPFSFLLLIFVITVFNRETPEPSINGTKRPWRTWNISLNNSLVLRLGLRGVNRYNKMHKNSTLTFINVTKTLKHGKICSGNKEVKLLILVSLNYSNSTSDNKCQKFRTVYNVTNEGKGKRYYPKRYRLFNSILKGECKQTVNNKTILANIKAVDKKKNKLKLGSTPIRETTKLPK
;
A
#
# COMPACT_ATOMS: atom_id res chain seq x y z
N MET A 1 30.24 28.30 -54.87
CA MET A 1 30.68 27.19 -54.00
C MET A 1 29.45 26.37 -53.63
N LYS A 2 29.23 25.24 -54.30
CA LYS A 2 28.04 24.40 -54.14
C LYS A 2 28.42 23.17 -53.31
N TYR A 3 27.85 23.08 -52.10
CA TYR A 3 28.03 21.96 -51.18
C TYR A 3 27.29 20.72 -51.72
N LEU A 4 28.02 19.84 -52.40
CA LEU A 4 27.61 18.45 -52.61
C LEU A 4 27.88 17.70 -51.30
N ILE A 5 26.95 17.79 -50.35
CA ILE A 5 26.89 16.81 -49.26
C ILE A 5 26.57 15.48 -49.94
N PRO A 6 27.48 14.48 -49.91
CA PRO A 6 27.27 13.25 -50.65
C PRO A 6 26.05 12.55 -50.06
N PHE A 7 25.08 12.26 -50.92
CA PHE A 7 23.79 11.64 -50.57
C PHE A 7 23.96 10.33 -49.75
N SER A 8 25.13 9.69 -49.88
CA SER A 8 25.53 8.53 -49.09
C SER A 8 25.65 8.80 -47.59
N PHE A 9 26.07 10.01 -47.17
CA PHE A 9 26.18 10.37 -45.77
C PHE A 9 24.81 10.52 -45.10
N LEU A 10 23.82 11.08 -45.82
CA LEU A 10 22.44 11.20 -45.33
C LEU A 10 21.77 9.82 -45.22
N LEU A 11 22.02 8.93 -46.18
CA LEU A 11 21.54 7.53 -46.13
C LEU A 11 22.09 6.78 -44.92
N LEU A 12 23.38 6.97 -44.60
CA LEU A 12 24.03 6.27 -43.49
C LEU A 12 23.50 6.74 -42.12
N ILE A 13 23.22 8.05 -41.96
CA ILE A 13 22.58 8.60 -40.75
C ILE A 13 21.15 8.07 -40.59
N PHE A 14 20.41 7.92 -41.70
CA PHE A 14 19.04 7.40 -41.68
C PHE A 14 18.99 5.91 -41.29
N VAL A 15 19.93 5.10 -41.81
CA VAL A 15 20.05 3.69 -41.43
C VAL A 15 20.41 3.54 -39.94
N ILE A 16 21.38 4.29 -39.43
CA ILE A 16 21.76 4.23 -38.01
C ILE A 16 20.60 4.67 -37.10
N THR A 17 19.83 5.70 -37.46
CA THR A 17 18.69 6.14 -36.65
C THR A 17 17.49 5.20 -36.67
N VAL A 18 17.30 4.43 -37.75
CA VAL A 18 16.24 3.40 -37.82
C VAL A 18 16.61 2.17 -36.99
N PHE A 19 17.88 1.73 -37.02
CA PHE A 19 18.32 0.56 -36.26
C PHE A 19 18.61 0.84 -34.78
N ASN A 20 18.91 2.09 -34.41
CA ASN A 20 19.17 2.49 -33.02
C ASN A 20 17.91 2.96 -32.27
N ARG A 21 16.72 2.72 -32.83
CA ARG A 21 15.50 2.73 -32.04
C ARG A 21 15.53 1.47 -31.18
N GLU A 22 15.99 1.62 -29.95
CA GLU A 22 15.62 0.73 -28.86
C GLU A 22 14.08 0.68 -28.80
N THR A 23 13.49 -0.25 -29.54
CA THR A 23 12.10 -0.64 -29.31
C THR A 23 12.06 -1.10 -27.86
N PRO A 24 11.28 -0.45 -26.98
CA PRO A 24 11.13 -0.95 -25.62
C PRO A 24 10.51 -2.33 -25.74
N GLU A 25 11.33 -3.37 -25.56
CA GLU A 25 10.85 -4.75 -25.52
C GLU A 25 9.71 -4.78 -24.50
N PRO A 26 8.47 -5.12 -24.90
CA PRO A 26 7.48 -5.47 -23.93
C PRO A 26 8.01 -6.74 -23.24
N SER A 27 8.51 -6.62 -22.02
CA SER A 27 8.87 -7.78 -21.20
C SER A 27 7.64 -8.69 -21.03
N ILE A 28 7.50 -9.68 -21.92
CA ILE A 28 6.42 -10.68 -21.93
C ILE A 28 6.50 -11.55 -20.65
N ASN A 29 7.63 -11.51 -19.92
CA ASN A 29 7.84 -12.25 -18.66
C ASN A 29 7.37 -11.51 -17.39
N GLY A 30 6.83 -10.30 -17.51
CA GLY A 30 6.30 -9.53 -16.37
C GLY A 30 4.90 -9.96 -15.93
N THR A 31 4.72 -11.11 -15.27
CA THR A 31 3.40 -11.53 -14.74
C THR A 31 2.76 -10.55 -13.72
N LYS A 32 3.47 -9.48 -13.34
CA LYS A 32 3.01 -8.44 -12.39
C LYS A 32 3.09 -7.05 -13.01
N ARG A 33 2.00 -6.29 -12.88
CA ARG A 33 1.95 -4.87 -13.26
C ARG A 33 2.84 -4.02 -12.35
N PRO A 34 3.42 -2.92 -12.85
CA PRO A 34 4.14 -1.97 -12.01
C PRO A 34 3.22 -1.37 -10.93
N TRP A 35 3.81 -0.83 -9.87
CA TRP A 35 3.07 -0.12 -8.83
C TRP A 35 2.40 1.12 -9.42
N ARG A 36 1.08 1.22 -9.27
CA ARG A 36 0.29 2.39 -9.69
C ARG A 36 -0.37 3.04 -8.49
N THR A 37 -0.69 4.33 -8.59
CA THR A 37 -1.46 5.03 -7.56
C THR A 37 -2.79 4.32 -7.31
N TRP A 38 -3.11 4.12 -6.03
CA TRP A 38 -4.42 3.61 -5.66
C TRP A 38 -5.39 4.79 -5.58
N ASN A 39 -6.35 4.86 -6.50
CA ASN A 39 -7.38 5.91 -6.52
C ASN A 39 -8.34 5.78 -5.32
N ILE A 40 -7.86 6.19 -4.15
CA ILE A 40 -8.58 6.25 -2.88
C ILE A 40 -8.02 7.43 -2.10
N SER A 41 -8.90 8.21 -1.46
CA SER A 41 -8.48 9.34 -0.62
C SER A 41 -7.55 8.87 0.50
N LEU A 42 -6.49 9.64 0.78
CA LEU A 42 -5.55 9.35 1.87
C LEU A 42 -6.23 9.41 3.25
N ASN A 43 -7.30 10.20 3.37
CA ASN A 43 -8.11 10.34 4.57
C ASN A 43 -9.24 9.30 4.65
N ASN A 44 -9.33 8.39 3.68
CA ASN A 44 -10.33 7.32 3.71
C ASN A 44 -10.12 6.43 4.94
N SER A 45 -11.20 6.07 5.63
CA SER A 45 -11.17 5.27 6.86
C SER A 45 -10.44 3.93 6.69
N LEU A 46 -10.56 3.28 5.51
CA LEU A 46 -9.83 2.06 5.20
C LEU A 46 -8.31 2.31 5.13
N VAL A 47 -7.88 3.38 4.47
CA VAL A 47 -6.47 3.74 4.29
C VAL A 47 -5.82 4.03 5.64
N LEU A 48 -6.49 4.85 6.46
CA LEU A 48 -6.04 5.17 7.82
C LEU A 48 -5.98 3.91 8.69
N ARG A 49 -7.02 3.05 8.62
CA ARG A 49 -7.06 1.78 9.35
C ARG A 49 -5.92 0.84 8.95
N LEU A 50 -5.63 0.72 7.66
CA LEU A 50 -4.49 -0.07 7.18
C LEU A 50 -3.18 0.53 7.67
N GLY A 51 -3.03 1.85 7.58
CA GLY A 51 -1.83 2.53 8.05
C GLY A 51 -1.54 2.26 9.52
N LEU A 52 -2.53 2.49 10.38
CA LEU A 52 -2.44 2.24 11.82
C LEU A 52 -2.18 0.77 12.13
N ARG A 53 -2.84 -0.16 11.41
CA ARG A 53 -2.60 -1.60 11.57
C ARG A 53 -1.16 -1.99 11.25
N GLY A 54 -0.55 -1.34 10.26
CA GLY A 54 0.85 -1.55 9.91
C GLY A 54 1.80 -1.10 11.00
N VAL A 55 1.58 0.10 11.55
CA VAL A 55 2.34 0.67 12.66
C VAL A 55 2.21 -0.21 13.92
N ASN A 56 1.00 -0.58 14.30
CA ASN A 56 0.78 -1.44 15.47
C ASN A 56 1.46 -2.80 15.33
N ARG A 57 1.46 -3.38 14.11
CA ARG A 57 2.18 -4.63 13.85
C ARG A 57 3.69 -4.45 14.00
N TYR A 58 4.25 -3.32 13.55
CA TYR A 58 5.67 -3.03 13.76
C TYR A 58 6.01 -2.95 15.26
N ASN A 59 5.26 -2.14 16.01
CA ASN A 59 5.49 -1.93 17.45
C ASN A 59 5.38 -3.23 18.26
N LYS A 60 4.44 -4.11 17.89
CA LYS A 60 4.32 -5.42 18.54
C LYS A 60 5.59 -6.28 18.36
N MET A 61 6.29 -6.13 17.23
CA MET A 61 7.46 -6.92 16.89
C MET A 61 8.79 -6.27 17.32
N HIS A 62 8.79 -4.96 17.60
CA HIS A 62 9.99 -4.19 17.94
C HIS A 62 9.80 -3.50 19.30
N LYS A 63 10.25 -4.12 20.38
CA LYS A 63 10.05 -3.61 21.75
C LYS A 63 10.90 -2.35 22.07
N ASN A 64 12.06 -2.20 21.43
CA ASN A 64 13.02 -1.15 21.75
C ASN A 64 12.69 0.20 21.10
N SER A 65 11.69 0.22 20.20
CA SER A 65 11.31 1.40 19.42
C SER A 65 9.81 1.41 19.16
N THR A 66 9.16 2.51 19.46
CA THR A 66 7.74 2.70 19.22
C THR A 66 7.54 3.70 18.09
N LEU A 67 6.76 3.30 17.09
CA LEU A 67 6.29 4.19 16.03
C LEU A 67 4.94 4.78 16.41
N THR A 68 4.82 6.09 16.28
CA THR A 68 3.53 6.80 16.37
C THR A 68 3.06 7.14 14.97
N PHE A 69 1.85 6.72 14.62
CA PHE A 69 1.23 7.02 13.33
C PHE A 69 0.92 8.53 13.23
N ILE A 70 1.34 9.16 12.12
CA ILE A 70 1.04 10.57 11.83
C ILE A 70 0.02 10.65 10.69
N ASN A 71 0.38 10.21 9.48
CA ASN A 71 -0.51 10.20 8.33
C ASN A 71 -0.07 9.20 7.25
N VAL A 72 -0.94 8.96 6.28
CA VAL A 72 -0.58 8.24 5.04
C VAL A 72 -0.23 9.27 3.98
N THR A 73 0.96 9.19 3.41
CA THR A 73 1.45 10.13 2.39
C THR A 73 1.26 9.62 0.98
N LYS A 74 1.24 8.29 0.77
CA LYS A 74 1.03 7.70 -0.56
C LYS A 74 0.38 6.33 -0.46
N THR A 75 -0.54 6.06 -1.38
CA THR A 75 -1.16 4.75 -1.57
C THR A 75 -0.88 4.24 -2.97
N LEU A 76 -0.44 2.98 -3.05
CA LEU A 76 -0.08 2.30 -4.29
C LEU A 76 -0.75 0.94 -4.33
N LYS A 77 -1.07 0.45 -5.53
CA LYS A 77 -1.61 -0.88 -5.78
C LYS A 77 -0.78 -1.58 -6.84
N HIS A 78 -0.65 -2.90 -6.73
CA HIS A 78 -0.13 -3.75 -7.79
C HIS A 78 -0.94 -5.05 -7.88
N GLY A 79 -0.94 -5.68 -9.04
CA GLY A 79 -1.59 -6.96 -9.28
C GLY A 79 -0.98 -7.73 -10.43
N LYS A 80 -1.40 -8.98 -10.59
CA LYS A 80 -1.16 -9.68 -11.86
C LYS A 80 -2.10 -9.12 -12.92
N ILE A 81 -1.72 -9.23 -14.18
CA ILE A 81 -2.51 -8.75 -15.31
C ILE A 81 -3.89 -9.43 -15.32
N CYS A 82 -3.93 -10.76 -15.17
CA CYS A 82 -5.16 -11.55 -15.30
C CYS A 82 -6.01 -11.64 -14.02
N SER A 83 -5.42 -11.42 -12.84
CA SER A 83 -6.11 -11.68 -11.56
C SER A 83 -6.35 -10.44 -10.70
N GLY A 84 -6.29 -9.24 -11.30
CA GLY A 84 -6.54 -7.98 -10.62
C GLY A 84 -5.51 -7.61 -9.54
N ASN A 85 -5.82 -6.54 -8.79
CA ASN A 85 -4.96 -5.98 -7.73
C ASN A 85 -4.86 -6.94 -6.55
N LYS A 86 -3.67 -7.49 -6.32
CA LYS A 86 -3.39 -8.46 -5.26
C LYS A 86 -2.56 -7.87 -4.12
N GLU A 87 -1.99 -6.69 -4.30
CA GLU A 87 -1.27 -6.00 -3.25
C GLU A 87 -1.60 -4.51 -3.20
N VAL A 88 -1.65 -3.98 -1.99
CA VAL A 88 -1.64 -2.53 -1.75
C VAL A 88 -0.45 -2.18 -0.87
N LYS A 89 0.17 -1.03 -1.14
CA LYS A 89 1.32 -0.49 -0.43
C LYS A 89 0.96 0.90 0.07
N LEU A 90 1.24 1.15 1.34
CA LEU A 90 1.09 2.45 1.95
C LEU A 90 2.48 2.97 2.33
N LEU A 91 2.74 4.24 2.00
CA LEU A 91 3.81 5.03 2.57
C LEU A 91 3.19 5.94 3.62
N ILE A 92 3.77 5.90 4.81
CA ILE A 92 3.22 6.43 6.04
C ILE A 92 4.29 7.32 6.66
N LEU A 93 3.90 8.49 7.13
CA LEU A 93 4.74 9.30 7.99
C LEU A 93 4.53 8.84 9.43
N VAL A 94 5.64 8.61 10.14
CA VAL A 94 5.63 8.17 11.54
C VAL A 94 6.62 8.98 12.35
N SER A 95 6.33 9.13 13.64
CA SER A 95 7.30 9.55 14.64
C SER A 95 7.93 8.31 15.25
N LEU A 96 9.25 8.27 15.32
CA LEU A 96 10.02 7.21 15.95
C LEU A 96 10.46 7.66 17.35
N ASN A 97 10.06 6.89 18.36
CA ASN A 97 10.37 7.13 19.75
C ASN A 97 11.13 5.92 20.31
N TYR A 98 12.26 6.16 20.96
CA TYR A 98 13.05 5.11 21.62
C TYR A 98 12.71 5.08 23.10
N SER A 99 12.59 3.88 23.68
CA SER A 99 12.16 3.72 25.08
C SER A 99 13.05 4.44 26.10
N ASN A 100 14.33 4.62 25.77
CA ASN A 100 15.36 5.11 26.69
C ASN A 100 15.99 6.44 26.24
N SER A 101 15.35 7.17 25.32
CA SER A 101 15.92 8.41 24.79
C SER A 101 15.05 9.60 25.13
N THR A 102 15.69 10.62 25.72
CA THR A 102 15.17 11.98 25.87
C THR A 102 15.25 12.79 24.56
N SER A 103 15.79 12.20 23.48
CA SER A 103 15.93 12.90 22.21
C SER A 103 14.60 13.19 21.54
N ASP A 104 14.53 14.30 20.84
CA ASP A 104 13.38 14.70 20.04
C ASP A 104 12.87 13.59 19.12
N ASN A 105 11.55 13.48 19.09
CA ASN A 105 10.79 12.59 18.22
C ASN A 105 11.21 12.74 16.75
N LYS A 106 11.78 11.69 16.14
CA LYS A 106 12.29 11.75 14.77
C LYS A 106 11.23 11.38 13.75
N CYS A 107 11.05 12.22 12.74
CA CYS A 107 10.18 11.93 11.60
C CYS A 107 10.81 10.96 10.63
N GLN A 108 10.12 9.87 10.35
CA GLN A 108 10.58 8.87 9.38
C GLN A 108 9.46 8.40 8.47
N LYS A 109 9.86 7.87 7.31
CA LYS A 109 8.94 7.16 6.43
C LYS A 109 8.82 5.71 6.91
N PHE A 110 7.61 5.18 6.81
CA PHE A 110 7.30 3.79 7.08
C PHE A 110 6.50 3.23 5.90
N ARG A 111 6.91 2.06 5.41
CA ARG A 111 6.22 1.34 4.35
C ARG A 111 5.54 0.12 4.92
N THR A 112 4.29 -0.09 4.55
CA THR A 112 3.57 -1.35 4.78
C THR A 112 2.94 -1.85 3.49
N VAL A 113 2.90 -3.17 3.31
CA VAL A 113 2.32 -3.84 2.14
C VAL A 113 1.34 -4.89 2.63
N TYR A 114 0.17 -4.93 2.00
CA TYR A 114 -0.88 -5.90 2.27
C TYR A 114 -1.16 -6.75 1.04
N ASN A 115 -1.36 -8.04 1.23
CA ASN A 115 -2.05 -8.88 0.26
C ASN A 115 -3.55 -8.59 0.33
N VAL A 116 -4.18 -8.44 -0.84
CA VAL A 116 -5.62 -8.25 -0.99
C VAL A 116 -6.24 -9.55 -1.47
N THR A 117 -7.21 -10.06 -0.72
CA THR A 117 -8.02 -11.22 -1.11
C THR A 117 -9.49 -10.83 -1.16
N ASN A 118 -10.23 -11.45 -2.07
CA ASN A 118 -11.68 -11.35 -2.07
C ASN A 118 -12.21 -12.38 -1.07
N GLU A 119 -13.09 -11.97 -0.15
CA GLU A 119 -13.73 -12.86 0.80
C GLU A 119 -15.21 -12.48 0.91
N GLY A 120 -16.07 -13.33 0.35
CA GLY A 120 -17.49 -13.05 0.17
C GLY A 120 -17.72 -11.78 -0.66
N LYS A 121 -18.56 -10.88 -0.16
CA LYS A 121 -18.90 -9.60 -0.83
C LYS A 121 -17.83 -8.51 -0.68
N GLY A 122 -16.70 -8.77 0.00
CA GLY A 122 -15.73 -7.73 0.37
C GLY A 122 -14.27 -8.10 0.12
N LYS A 123 -13.40 -7.09 0.25
CA LYS A 123 -11.94 -7.25 0.21
C LYS A 123 -11.38 -7.36 1.62
N ARG A 124 -10.49 -8.33 1.84
CA ARG A 124 -9.65 -8.41 3.04
C ARG A 124 -8.21 -8.06 2.72
N TYR A 125 -7.56 -7.49 3.72
CA TYR A 125 -6.19 -6.98 3.64
C TYR A 125 -5.34 -7.65 4.71
N TYR A 126 -4.39 -8.48 4.28
CA TYR A 126 -3.49 -9.23 5.14
C TYR A 126 -2.10 -8.61 5.09
N PRO A 127 -1.52 -8.17 6.23
CA PRO A 127 -0.22 -7.54 6.19
C PRO A 127 0.84 -8.55 5.75
N LYS A 128 1.57 -8.23 4.69
CA LYS A 128 2.59 -9.07 4.06
C LYS A 128 3.97 -8.73 4.58
N ARG A 129 4.31 -7.44 4.54
CA ARG A 129 5.65 -6.93 4.91
C ARG A 129 5.56 -5.47 5.31
N TYR A 130 6.51 -5.03 6.11
CA TYR A 130 6.70 -3.64 6.47
C TYR A 130 8.20 -3.28 6.45
N ARG A 131 8.52 -2.00 6.37
CA ARG A 131 9.89 -1.48 6.43
C ARG A 131 9.88 -0.04 6.94
N LEU A 132 10.63 0.22 8.01
CA LEU A 132 10.99 1.56 8.42
C LEU A 132 12.17 2.04 7.54
N PHE A 133 12.12 3.27 7.04
CA PHE A 133 13.21 3.82 6.24
C PHE A 133 14.23 4.50 7.16
N ASN A 134 15.52 4.27 6.94
CA ASN A 134 16.61 4.89 7.69
C ASN A 134 16.89 6.34 7.24
N SER A 135 15.83 7.09 6.97
CA SER A 135 15.90 8.48 6.50
C SER A 135 15.08 9.35 7.45
N ILE A 136 15.75 10.25 8.16
CA ILE A 136 15.11 11.25 9.01
C ILE A 136 14.66 12.40 8.12
N LEU A 137 13.39 12.78 8.25
CA LEU A 137 12.83 13.94 7.56
C LEU A 137 13.05 15.18 8.42
N LYS A 138 13.49 16.28 7.79
CA LYS A 138 13.59 17.59 8.44
C LYS A 138 12.17 18.15 8.66
N GLY A 139 11.94 18.75 9.83
CA GLY A 139 10.67 19.38 10.20
C GLY A 139 9.95 18.68 11.36
N GLU A 140 8.86 19.29 11.83
CA GLU A 140 8.10 18.82 12.99
C GLU A 140 7.15 17.67 12.63
N CYS A 141 7.11 16.66 13.49
CA CYS A 141 6.19 15.52 13.41
C CYS A 141 4.83 15.84 14.02
N LYS A 142 4.06 16.75 13.41
CA LYS A 142 2.72 17.07 13.90
C LYS A 142 1.72 15.99 13.47
N GLN A 143 1.03 15.39 14.45
CA GLN A 143 -0.09 14.50 14.17
C GLN A 143 -1.20 15.30 13.48
N THR A 144 -1.48 14.97 12.22
CA THR A 144 -2.59 15.60 11.47
C THR A 144 -3.93 14.92 11.73
N VAL A 145 -3.94 13.74 12.35
CA VAL A 145 -5.15 12.96 12.59
C VAL A 145 -5.21 12.49 14.03
N ASN A 146 -6.36 12.66 14.69
CA ASN A 146 -6.56 12.17 16.05
C ASN A 146 -6.66 10.63 16.05
N ASN A 147 -5.57 9.98 16.46
CA ASN A 147 -5.46 8.52 16.51
C ASN A 147 -6.54 7.86 17.39
N LYS A 148 -6.96 8.52 18.47
CA LYS A 148 -8.02 7.99 19.36
C LYS A 148 -9.34 7.87 18.61
N THR A 149 -9.69 8.86 17.79
CA THR A 149 -10.91 8.86 16.97
C THR A 149 -10.87 7.78 15.90
N ILE A 150 -9.73 7.59 15.23
CA ILE A 150 -9.55 6.50 14.26
C ILE A 150 -9.76 5.14 14.95
N LEU A 151 -9.14 4.94 16.11
CA LEU A 151 -9.26 3.70 16.88
C LEU A 151 -10.70 3.44 17.32
N ALA A 152 -11.41 4.46 17.82
CA ALA A 152 -12.81 4.34 18.21
C ALA A 152 -13.69 3.94 17.02
N ASN A 153 -13.52 4.58 15.86
CA ASN A 153 -14.25 4.26 14.64
C ASN A 153 -13.95 2.83 14.15
N ILE A 154 -12.70 2.39 14.23
CA ILE A 154 -12.33 1.00 13.90
C ILE A 154 -13.06 0.01 14.83
N LYS A 155 -13.02 0.25 16.14
CA LYS A 155 -13.68 -0.61 17.13
C LYS A 155 -15.20 -0.66 16.92
N ALA A 156 -15.83 0.47 16.60
CA ALA A 156 -17.27 0.54 16.33
C ALA A 156 -17.67 -0.27 15.07
N VAL A 157 -16.92 -0.14 13.99
CA VAL A 157 -17.15 -0.90 12.75
C VAL A 157 -16.96 -2.41 12.99
N ASP A 158 -15.94 -2.80 13.74
CA ASP A 158 -15.69 -4.20 14.07
C ASP A 158 -16.80 -4.78 14.95
N LYS A 159 -17.28 -4.02 15.95
CA LYS A 159 -18.42 -4.42 16.78
C LYS A 159 -19.70 -4.63 15.96
N LYS A 160 -20.00 -3.72 15.02
CA LYS A 160 -21.16 -3.84 14.11
C LYS A 160 -21.06 -5.07 13.21
N LYS A 161 -19.86 -5.36 12.68
CA LYS A 161 -19.62 -6.52 11.83
C LYS A 161 -19.76 -7.85 12.59
N ASN A 162 -19.32 -7.91 13.84
CA ASN A 162 -19.48 -9.10 14.67
C ASN A 162 -20.94 -9.33 15.07
N LYS A 163 -21.70 -8.27 15.37
CA LYS A 163 -23.15 -8.37 15.65
C LYS A 163 -23.94 -8.92 14.45
N LEU A 164 -23.61 -8.47 13.24
CA LEU A 164 -24.24 -8.98 12.01
C LEU A 164 -23.91 -10.46 11.70
N LYS A 165 -22.74 -10.94 12.12
CA LYS A 165 -22.35 -12.36 11.95
C LYS A 165 -23.06 -13.30 12.94
N LEU A 166 -23.37 -12.83 14.15
CA LEU A 166 -24.13 -13.62 15.12
C LEU A 166 -25.63 -13.71 14.77
N GLY A 167 -26.16 -12.77 13.98
CA GLY A 167 -27.56 -12.78 13.55
C GLY A 167 -27.86 -13.65 12.33
N SER A 168 -26.85 -14.25 11.69
CA SER A 168 -27.00 -15.06 10.47
C SER A 168 -26.80 -16.57 10.69
N THR A 169 -26.99 -17.06 11.92
CA THR A 169 -26.99 -18.50 12.19
C THR A 169 -28.21 -19.11 11.50
N PRO A 170 -28.06 -20.10 10.60
CA PRO A 170 -29.21 -20.72 9.95
C PRO A 170 -30.07 -21.40 11.01
N ILE A 171 -31.36 -21.09 11.03
CA ILE A 171 -32.36 -21.88 11.75
C ILE A 171 -32.31 -23.27 11.10
N ARG A 172 -31.75 -24.25 11.81
CA ARG A 172 -31.75 -25.64 11.40
C ARG A 172 -33.18 -26.13 11.60
N GLU A 173 -34.00 -26.08 10.54
CA GLU A 173 -35.30 -26.74 10.52
C GLU A 173 -35.07 -28.24 10.78
N THR A 174 -35.38 -28.68 11.99
CA THR A 174 -35.55 -30.09 12.31
C THR A 174 -36.91 -30.53 11.80
N THR A 175 -36.98 -30.93 10.54
CA THR A 175 -38.11 -31.72 10.02
C THR A 175 -38.00 -33.12 10.63
N LYS A 176 -38.80 -33.40 11.66
CA LYS A 176 -39.00 -34.76 12.16
C LYS A 176 -39.88 -35.50 11.15
N LEU A 177 -39.39 -36.62 10.61
CA LEU A 177 -40.21 -37.58 9.88
C LEU A 177 -41.18 -38.26 10.87
N PRO A 178 -42.49 -38.36 10.58
CA PRO A 178 -43.38 -39.26 11.31
C PRO A 178 -43.07 -40.71 10.92
N LYS A 179 -43.16 -41.60 11.92
CA LYS A 179 -43.09 -43.07 11.76
C LYS A 179 -44.40 -43.62 11.24
#